data_AF-A0A951EXH7-F1
#
_entry.id   AF-A0A951EXH7-F1
#
_cell.length_a   1.000
_cell.length_b   1.000
_cell.length_c   1.000
_cell.angle_alpha   90.00
_cell.angle_beta   90.00
_cell.angle_gamma   90.00
#
_symmetry.space_group_name_H-M   'P 1'
#
loop_
_entity.id
_entity.type
_entity.pdbx_description
1 polymer ?
#
loop_
_entity_poly.entity_id
_entity_poly.type
_entity_poly.pdbx_seq_one_letter_code
_entity_poly.pdbx_strand_id
1 'polypeptide(L)'
;MQRAKQTRVLFVAGVLTVLAVEARAELVTSSVFATGAAVSSTSPDSVTFGDGSLWIAYQNGADSTGAGGSSRVVRYSPSGSVLNTWSIAGNVDGLRIAPSGQVWALQNNDGNSALTVINPVTNATNSFTYGTSYTANGNSLGRGFDDAEFLNGTTYLSETNPGPGTDPVIVKLTTP
;
A
#
# COMPACT_ATOMS: atom_id res chain seq x y z
N MET A 1 71.96 5.83 50.61
CA MET A 1 70.97 4.73 50.47
C MET A 1 69.62 5.34 50.10
N GLN A 2 69.00 4.81 49.05
CA GLN A 2 68.08 5.49 48.14
C GLN A 2 66.62 5.48 48.66
N ARG A 3 65.94 6.63 48.59
CA ARG A 3 64.56 6.86 49.05
C ARG A 3 63.54 6.14 48.17
N ALA A 4 62.65 5.34 48.75
CA ALA A 4 61.48 4.79 48.06
C ALA A 4 60.42 5.89 47.83
N LYS A 5 60.04 6.12 46.57
CA LYS A 5 58.91 6.99 46.20
C LYS A 5 57.61 6.23 46.42
N GLN A 6 56.78 6.70 47.34
CA GLN A 6 55.42 6.19 47.55
C GLN A 6 54.49 6.90 46.55
N THR A 7 54.10 6.20 45.49
CA THR A 7 53.11 6.70 44.53
C THR A 7 51.72 6.60 45.15
N ARG A 8 51.11 7.74 45.51
CA ARG A 8 49.70 7.79 45.91
C ARG A 8 48.84 7.70 44.65
N VAL A 9 48.15 6.58 44.47
CA VAL A 9 47.11 6.44 43.45
C VAL A 9 45.84 7.08 44.03
N LEU A 10 45.42 8.20 43.45
CA LEU A 10 44.16 8.87 43.79
C LEU A 10 43.06 8.19 42.95
N PHE A 11 42.16 7.44 43.59
CA PHE A 11 40.95 6.97 42.94
C PHE A 11 39.93 8.12 42.92
N VAL A 12 39.73 8.74 41.76
CA VAL A 12 38.61 9.66 41.52
C VAL A 12 37.41 8.79 41.19
N ALA A 13 36.47 8.64 42.14
CA ALA A 13 35.17 8.06 41.86
C ALA A 13 34.35 9.04 41.03
N GLY A 14 34.39 8.89 39.70
CA GLY A 14 33.48 9.60 38.81
C GLY A 14 32.07 9.08 39.02
N VAL A 15 31.16 9.92 39.51
CA VAL A 15 29.72 9.61 39.53
C VAL A 15 29.22 9.63 38.09
N LEU A 16 28.91 8.44 37.56
CA LEU A 16 28.25 8.28 36.27
C LEU A 16 26.74 8.43 36.47
N THR A 17 26.19 9.59 36.12
CA THR A 17 24.73 9.78 36.05
C THR A 17 24.20 9.13 34.78
N VAL A 18 23.56 7.97 34.91
CA VAL A 18 22.79 7.37 33.82
C VAL A 18 21.42 8.05 33.80
N LEU A 19 21.15 8.86 32.78
CA LEU A 19 19.79 9.34 32.51
C LEU A 19 19.00 8.15 31.94
N ALA A 20 18.05 7.63 32.73
CA ALA A 20 17.08 6.67 32.20
C ALA A 20 16.15 7.42 31.24
N VAL A 21 16.26 7.11 29.94
CA VAL A 21 15.20 7.45 28.99
C VAL A 21 14.09 6.42 29.22
N GLU A 22 13.05 6.81 29.96
CA GLU A 22 11.84 6.02 30.02
C GLU A 22 11.12 6.15 28.68
N ALA A 23 11.17 5.10 27.85
CA ALA A 23 10.28 4.96 26.72
C ALA A 23 8.85 4.84 27.27
N ARG A 24 8.03 5.88 27.11
CA ARG A 24 6.60 5.79 27.37
C ARG A 24 5.95 5.15 26.15
N ALA A 25 5.32 3.99 26.33
CA ALA A 25 4.40 3.48 25.33
C ALA A 25 3.23 4.46 25.22
N GLU A 26 3.13 5.15 24.08
CA GLU A 26 1.98 5.99 23.78
C GLU A 26 0.82 5.09 23.35
N LEU A 27 -0.36 5.31 23.94
CA LEU A 27 -1.55 4.54 23.61
C LEU A 27 -2.04 4.93 22.22
N VAL A 28 -1.98 3.99 21.27
CA VAL A 28 -2.64 4.15 19.96
C VAL A 28 -4.12 3.82 20.13
N THR A 29 -4.99 4.82 19.95
CA THR A 29 -6.45 4.62 19.91
C THR A 29 -6.95 4.71 18.47
N SER A 30 -8.01 3.96 18.16
CA SER A 30 -8.69 4.00 16.86
C SER A 30 -10.18 4.27 17.05
N SER A 31 -10.81 4.81 16.01
CA SER A 31 -12.26 5.00 15.95
C SER A 31 -12.76 4.61 14.56
N VAL A 32 -14.04 4.27 14.46
CA VAL A 32 -14.64 3.88 13.18
C VAL A 32 -14.82 5.12 12.31
N PHE A 33 -14.16 5.12 11.15
CA PHE A 33 -14.30 6.18 10.14
C PHE A 33 -15.54 5.97 9.25
N ALA A 34 -15.70 4.77 8.70
CA ALA A 34 -16.81 4.41 7.82
C ALA A 34 -17.15 2.91 7.97
N THR A 35 -18.36 2.52 7.57
CA THR A 35 -18.79 1.12 7.52
C THR A 35 -19.24 0.74 6.11
N GLY A 36 -18.95 -0.51 5.71
CA GLY A 36 -19.36 -1.03 4.40
C GLY A 36 -20.89 -1.12 4.23
N ALA A 37 -21.66 -1.12 5.32
CA ALA A 37 -23.12 -1.17 5.29
C ALA A 37 -23.74 0.01 4.51
N ALA A 38 -23.19 1.22 4.65
CA ALA A 38 -23.68 2.41 3.97
C ALA A 38 -23.55 2.33 2.43
N VAL A 39 -22.66 1.47 1.93
CA VAL A 39 -22.40 1.26 0.51
C VAL A 39 -22.68 -0.17 0.06
N SER A 40 -23.32 -0.99 0.90
CA SER A 40 -23.58 -2.42 0.67
C SER A 40 -22.34 -3.19 0.19
N SER A 41 -21.20 -2.97 0.85
CA SER A 41 -19.90 -3.57 0.51
C SER A 41 -19.27 -4.29 1.71
N THR A 42 -18.42 -5.27 1.41
CA THR A 42 -17.69 -6.09 2.39
C THR A 42 -16.24 -6.24 1.98
N SER A 43 -15.39 -6.70 2.92
CA SER A 43 -13.96 -6.94 2.68
C SER A 43 -13.23 -5.69 2.15
N PRO A 44 -13.22 -4.58 2.93
CA PRO A 44 -12.34 -3.45 2.61
C PRO A 44 -10.90 -3.94 2.61
N ASP A 45 -10.10 -3.43 1.69
CA ASP A 45 -8.73 -3.87 1.50
C ASP A 45 -7.79 -2.66 1.38
N SER A 46 -7.53 -2.15 0.17
CA SER A 46 -6.66 -0.99 0.00
C SER A 46 -7.35 0.34 0.30
N VAL A 47 -6.60 1.23 0.95
CA VAL A 47 -6.99 2.60 1.30
C VAL A 47 -5.95 3.59 0.80
N THR A 48 -6.39 4.70 0.21
CA THR A 48 -5.50 5.78 -0.22
C THR A 48 -6.14 7.14 0.03
N PHE A 49 -5.31 8.18 0.14
CA PHE A 49 -5.76 9.56 0.32
C PHE A 49 -5.11 10.47 -0.72
N GLY A 50 -5.91 11.36 -1.28
CA GLY A 50 -5.49 12.32 -2.29
C GLY A 50 -6.71 13.06 -2.77
N ASP A 51 -6.53 14.13 -3.54
CA ASP A 51 -7.59 15.04 -3.99
C ASP A 51 -8.49 15.64 -2.87
N GLY A 52 -8.08 15.50 -1.61
CA GLY A 52 -8.86 15.90 -0.45
C GLY A 52 -9.88 14.85 0.03
N SER A 53 -9.82 13.62 -0.49
CA SER A 53 -10.75 12.54 -0.17
C SER A 53 -10.05 11.27 0.27
N LEU A 54 -10.74 10.45 1.06
CA LEU A 54 -10.32 9.09 1.36
C LEU A 54 -10.94 8.13 0.34
N TRP A 55 -10.16 7.19 -0.16
CA TRP A 55 -10.59 6.20 -1.13
C TRP A 55 -10.37 4.80 -0.57
N ILE A 56 -11.37 3.93 -0.69
CA ILE A 56 -11.31 2.55 -0.18
C ILE A 56 -11.77 1.60 -1.29
N ALA A 57 -11.02 0.55 -1.55
CA ALA A 57 -11.47 -0.60 -2.33
C ALA A 57 -12.10 -1.64 -1.40
N TYR A 58 -13.30 -2.10 -1.75
CA TYR A 58 -13.96 -3.25 -1.13
C TYR A 58 -13.97 -4.39 -2.14
N GLN A 59 -13.31 -5.50 -1.81
CA GLN A 59 -13.17 -6.62 -2.74
C GLN A 59 -14.51 -7.32 -3.03
N ASN A 60 -15.47 -7.26 -2.09
CA ASN A 60 -16.82 -7.83 -2.24
C ASN A 60 -16.84 -9.33 -2.65
N GLY A 61 -15.79 -10.08 -2.31
CA GLY A 61 -15.65 -11.49 -2.67
C GLY A 61 -15.41 -11.76 -4.15
N ALA A 62 -14.99 -10.75 -4.92
CA ALA A 62 -14.53 -10.97 -6.29
C ALA A 62 -13.29 -11.88 -6.30
N ASP A 63 -13.21 -12.74 -7.30
CA ASP A 63 -12.15 -13.75 -7.42
C ASP A 63 -10.81 -13.09 -7.77
N SER A 64 -9.76 -13.36 -7.01
CA SER A 64 -8.44 -12.75 -7.16
C SER A 64 -7.70 -13.19 -8.44
N THR A 65 -8.18 -14.21 -9.14
CA THR A 65 -7.66 -14.62 -10.46
C THR A 65 -8.42 -13.97 -11.63
N GLY A 66 -9.41 -13.13 -11.33
CA GLY A 66 -10.26 -12.48 -12.34
C GLY A 66 -11.34 -13.38 -12.94
N ALA A 67 -11.58 -14.56 -12.36
CA ALA A 67 -12.59 -15.51 -12.86
C ALA A 67 -14.04 -15.01 -12.75
N GLY A 68 -14.29 -14.02 -11.89
CA GLY A 68 -15.60 -13.38 -11.79
C GLY A 68 -15.78 -12.47 -10.57
N GLY A 69 -16.95 -11.85 -10.49
CA GLY A 69 -17.30 -10.89 -9.44
C GLY A 69 -16.83 -9.47 -9.72
N SER A 70 -17.07 -8.58 -8.76
CA SER A 70 -16.69 -7.17 -8.86
C SER A 70 -16.42 -6.56 -7.49
N SER A 71 -15.33 -5.81 -7.41
CA SER A 71 -15.01 -4.94 -6.28
C SER A 71 -15.80 -3.63 -6.36
N ARG A 72 -15.85 -2.90 -5.25
CA ARG A 72 -16.38 -1.54 -5.17
C ARG A 72 -15.34 -0.57 -4.66
N VAL A 73 -14.99 0.41 -5.48
CA VAL A 73 -14.18 1.56 -5.04
C VAL A 73 -15.12 2.64 -4.54
N VAL A 74 -14.83 3.22 -3.38
CA VAL A 74 -15.64 4.27 -2.77
C VAL A 74 -14.75 5.45 -2.43
N ARG A 75 -15.21 6.65 -2.80
CA ARG A 75 -14.62 7.92 -2.40
C ARG A 75 -15.44 8.51 -1.26
N TYR A 76 -14.78 8.87 -0.17
CA TYR A 76 -15.36 9.49 1.00
C TYR A 76 -14.79 10.89 1.21
N SER A 77 -15.60 11.81 1.73
CA SER A 77 -15.08 13.04 2.32
C SER A 77 -14.20 12.69 3.53
N PRO A 78 -13.32 13.59 3.99
CA PRO A 78 -12.56 13.39 5.22
C PRO A 78 -13.41 13.23 6.49
N SER A 79 -14.72 13.46 6.40
CA SER A 79 -15.69 13.25 7.49
C SER A 79 -16.44 11.92 7.39
N GLY A 80 -16.12 11.06 6.41
CA GLY A 80 -16.75 9.76 6.21
C GLY A 80 -18.04 9.78 5.37
N SER A 81 -18.40 10.90 4.75
CA SER A 81 -19.56 10.95 3.84
C SER A 81 -19.21 10.33 2.49
N VAL A 82 -20.04 9.44 1.95
CA VAL A 82 -19.85 8.88 0.61
C VAL A 82 -19.99 10.00 -0.44
N LEU A 83 -18.96 10.21 -1.24
CA LEU A 83 -18.96 11.17 -2.35
C LEU A 83 -19.32 10.49 -3.67
N ASN A 84 -18.78 9.30 -3.93
CA ASN A 84 -19.16 8.47 -5.08
C ASN A 84 -18.70 7.01 -4.90
N THR A 85 -19.24 6.11 -5.73
CA THR A 85 -18.91 4.68 -5.79
C THR A 85 -18.72 4.21 -7.23
N TRP A 86 -17.79 3.28 -7.45
CA TRP A 86 -17.57 2.63 -8.75
C TRP A 86 -17.55 1.11 -8.58
N SER A 87 -18.24 0.40 -9.46
CA SER A 87 -18.14 -1.06 -9.56
C SER A 87 -17.02 -1.40 -10.53
N ILE A 88 -16.01 -2.11 -10.07
CA ILE A 88 -14.84 -2.51 -10.85
C ILE A 88 -14.88 -4.03 -11.01
N ALA A 89 -14.83 -4.54 -12.24
CA ALA A 89 -14.87 -5.98 -12.48
C ALA A 89 -13.62 -6.67 -11.86
N GLY A 90 -13.78 -7.85 -11.26
CA GLY A 90 -12.68 -8.55 -10.60
C GLY A 90 -12.31 -7.99 -9.22
N ASN A 91 -11.28 -8.58 -8.62
CA ASN A 91 -10.78 -8.26 -7.29
C ASN A 91 -9.84 -7.06 -7.38
N VAL A 92 -10.08 -5.97 -6.64
CA VAL A 92 -9.17 -4.82 -6.55
C VAL A 92 -8.36 -4.97 -5.26
N ASP A 93 -7.07 -5.26 -5.44
CA ASP A 93 -6.12 -5.48 -4.34
C ASP A 93 -5.26 -4.23 -4.09
N GLY A 94 -4.99 -3.46 -5.15
CA GLY A 94 -4.26 -2.19 -5.09
C GLY A 94 -5.10 -0.98 -5.47
N LEU A 95 -4.95 0.12 -4.72
CA LEU A 95 -5.63 1.39 -5.00
C LEU A 95 -4.70 2.57 -4.78
N ARG A 96 -4.43 3.35 -5.84
CA ARG A 96 -3.50 4.48 -5.78
C ARG A 96 -3.99 5.69 -6.54
N ILE A 97 -3.77 6.89 -5.99
CA ILE A 97 -3.99 8.15 -6.70
C ILE A 97 -2.71 8.54 -7.42
N ALA A 98 -2.78 8.64 -8.74
CA ALA A 98 -1.68 9.11 -9.57
C ALA A 98 -1.48 10.62 -9.43
N PRO A 99 -0.27 11.16 -9.71
CA PRO A 99 -0.03 12.60 -9.72
C PRO A 99 -0.95 13.39 -10.68
N SER A 100 -1.52 12.72 -11.69
CA SER A 100 -2.53 13.30 -12.60
C SER A 100 -3.89 13.52 -11.94
N GLY A 101 -4.11 13.02 -10.72
CA GLY A 101 -5.40 12.99 -10.02
C GLY A 101 -6.31 11.83 -10.45
N GLN A 102 -5.88 10.97 -11.37
CA GLN A 102 -6.62 9.73 -11.68
C GLN A 102 -6.40 8.69 -10.58
N VAL A 103 -7.39 7.82 -10.38
CA VAL A 103 -7.29 6.73 -9.39
C VAL A 103 -7.07 5.42 -10.13
N TRP A 104 -6.01 4.71 -9.78
CA TRP A 104 -5.64 3.42 -10.33
C TRP A 104 -6.15 2.34 -9.39
N ALA A 105 -7.02 1.47 -9.91
CA ALA A 105 -7.48 0.25 -9.24
C ALA A 105 -6.81 -0.95 -9.91
N LEU A 106 -5.85 -1.55 -9.22
CA LEU A 106 -5.08 -2.71 -9.68
C LEU A 106 -5.88 -3.96 -9.32
N GLN A 107 -6.11 -4.80 -10.33
CA GLN A 107 -7.04 -5.91 -10.25
C GLN A 107 -6.37 -7.26 -10.40
N ASN A 108 -6.94 -8.27 -9.73
CA ASN A 108 -6.67 -9.70 -9.90
C ASN A 108 -5.19 -10.06 -9.72
N ASN A 109 -4.69 -9.85 -8.50
CA ASN A 109 -3.31 -10.12 -8.14
C ASN A 109 -2.93 -11.61 -8.26
N ASP A 110 -3.86 -12.56 -8.17
CA ASP A 110 -3.58 -14.00 -8.33
C ASP A 110 -3.73 -14.52 -9.77
N GLY A 111 -3.96 -13.64 -10.75
CA GLY A 111 -3.95 -14.00 -12.17
C GLY A 111 -4.85 -13.12 -13.01
N ASN A 112 -4.62 -13.11 -14.33
CA ASN A 112 -5.33 -12.21 -15.26
C ASN A 112 -5.35 -10.74 -14.77
N SER A 113 -4.18 -10.28 -14.30
CA SER A 113 -4.01 -8.95 -13.74
C SER A 113 -4.47 -7.86 -14.72
N ALA A 114 -5.16 -6.85 -14.20
CA ALA A 114 -5.71 -5.75 -14.97
C ALA A 114 -5.61 -4.43 -14.20
N LEU A 115 -5.82 -3.32 -14.89
CA LEU A 115 -5.85 -1.99 -14.29
C LEU A 115 -7.11 -1.26 -14.75
N THR A 116 -7.83 -0.66 -13.81
CA THR A 116 -8.89 0.29 -14.14
C THR A 116 -8.52 1.67 -13.62
N VAL A 117 -8.48 2.64 -14.52
CA VAL A 117 -8.21 4.04 -14.22
C VAL A 117 -9.53 4.79 -14.14
N ILE A 118 -9.82 5.32 -12.95
CA ILE A 118 -10.99 6.14 -12.65
C ILE A 118 -10.60 7.61 -12.81
N ASN A 119 -11.38 8.36 -13.58
CA ASN A 119 -11.35 9.81 -13.58
C ASN A 119 -12.35 10.33 -12.52
N PRO A 120 -11.88 10.87 -11.37
CA PRO A 120 -12.77 11.28 -10.29
C PRO A 120 -13.59 12.55 -10.58
N VAL A 121 -13.28 13.27 -11.67
CA VAL A 121 -14.00 14.48 -12.09
C VAL A 121 -15.17 14.12 -13.01
N THR A 122 -14.95 13.21 -13.97
CA THR A 122 -15.99 12.81 -14.93
C THR A 122 -16.71 11.53 -14.55
N ASN A 123 -16.23 10.83 -13.53
CA ASN A 123 -16.64 9.48 -13.11
C ASN A 123 -16.43 8.38 -14.17
N ALA A 124 -15.75 8.69 -15.28
CA ALA A 124 -15.44 7.71 -16.31
C ALA A 124 -14.37 6.72 -15.83
N THR A 125 -14.47 5.48 -16.29
CA THR A 125 -13.51 4.40 -16.04
C THR A 125 -12.92 3.91 -17.35
N ASN A 126 -11.61 3.69 -17.40
CA ASN A 126 -10.94 3.03 -18.52
C ASN A 126 -10.21 1.80 -18.01
N SER A 127 -10.45 0.65 -18.63
CA SER A 127 -9.83 -0.62 -18.23
C SER A 127 -8.71 -1.00 -19.21
N PHE A 128 -7.63 -1.54 -18.65
CA PHE A 128 -6.42 -1.93 -19.34
C PHE A 128 -6.03 -3.35 -18.92
N THR A 129 -5.49 -4.11 -19.85
CA THR A 129 -4.84 -5.40 -19.60
C THR A 129 -3.34 -5.21 -19.71
N TYR A 130 -2.56 -5.83 -18.83
CA TYR A 130 -1.10 -5.81 -18.98
C TYR A 130 -0.70 -6.56 -20.26
N GLY A 131 0.20 -5.95 -21.05
CA GLY A 131 0.65 -6.52 -22.31
C GLY A 131 1.51 -7.78 -22.14
N THR A 132 1.77 -8.52 -23.21
CA THR A 132 2.53 -9.78 -23.18
C THR A 132 4.00 -9.66 -22.76
N SER A 133 4.55 -8.44 -22.73
CA SER A 133 5.87 -8.17 -22.17
C SER A 133 5.87 -8.22 -20.64
N TYR A 134 4.71 -8.08 -20.01
CA TYR A 134 4.53 -8.38 -18.60
C TYR A 134 4.47 -9.90 -18.44
N THR A 135 5.56 -10.47 -17.94
CA THR A 135 5.62 -11.87 -17.53
C THR A 135 6.04 -11.90 -16.06
N ALA A 136 5.07 -11.89 -15.15
CA ALA A 136 5.37 -12.26 -13.77
C ALA A 136 6.00 -13.66 -13.79
N ASN A 137 7.22 -13.77 -13.28
CA ASN A 137 8.00 -15.01 -13.18
C ASN A 137 8.00 -15.87 -14.48
N GLY A 138 8.38 -15.28 -15.61
CA GLY A 138 8.77 -16.06 -16.79
C GLY A 138 7.65 -16.91 -17.42
N ASN A 139 6.42 -16.38 -17.50
CA ASN A 139 5.22 -16.93 -18.18
C ASN A 139 4.17 -17.60 -17.26
N SER A 140 4.16 -17.30 -15.95
CA SER A 140 3.08 -17.75 -15.07
C SER A 140 1.95 -16.73 -15.05
N LEU A 141 0.82 -17.04 -15.70
CA LEU A 141 -0.40 -16.22 -15.72
C LEU A 141 -1.09 -16.04 -14.35
N GLY A 142 -0.52 -16.61 -13.27
CA GLY A 142 -1.13 -16.67 -11.95
C GLY A 142 -0.64 -15.61 -10.97
N ARG A 143 0.02 -14.54 -11.43
CA ARG A 143 0.53 -13.46 -10.56
C ARG A 143 0.35 -12.10 -11.21
N GLY A 144 0.01 -11.13 -10.38
CA GLY A 144 -0.31 -9.75 -10.69
C GLY A 144 0.32 -8.80 -9.67
N PHE A 145 -0.29 -7.64 -9.48
CA PHE A 145 0.28 -6.57 -8.65
C PHE A 145 -0.63 -6.18 -7.50
N ASP A 146 -0.02 -5.95 -6.33
CA ASP A 146 -0.75 -5.58 -5.10
C ASP A 146 -0.81 -4.06 -4.88
N ASP A 147 0.18 -3.28 -5.34
CA ASP A 147 0.19 -1.81 -5.15
C ASP A 147 1.02 -1.10 -6.24
N ALA A 148 0.84 0.22 -6.33
CA ALA A 148 1.59 1.11 -7.19
C ALA A 148 2.17 2.31 -6.40
N GLU A 149 3.37 2.74 -6.80
CA GLU A 149 3.97 3.99 -6.34
C GLU A 149 4.42 4.85 -7.53
N PHE A 150 4.21 6.16 -7.42
CA PHE A 150 4.58 7.11 -8.46
C PHE A 150 5.71 8.01 -7.96
N LEU A 151 6.88 7.92 -8.60
CA LEU A 151 8.05 8.69 -8.21
C LEU A 151 8.76 9.25 -9.45
N ASN A 152 8.86 10.58 -9.54
CA ASN A 152 9.59 11.29 -10.59
C ASN A 152 9.23 10.84 -12.01
N GLY A 153 7.92 10.70 -12.28
CA GLY A 153 7.41 10.24 -13.58
C GLY A 153 7.59 8.75 -13.86
N THR A 154 8.13 7.98 -12.91
CA THR A 154 8.20 6.53 -12.96
C THR A 154 7.09 5.92 -12.11
N THR A 155 6.46 4.87 -12.63
CA THR A 155 5.51 4.05 -11.87
C THR A 155 6.20 2.74 -11.49
N TYR A 156 6.14 2.39 -10.21
CA TYR A 156 6.62 1.15 -9.64
C TYR A 156 5.42 0.33 -9.18
N LEU A 157 5.43 -0.97 -9.42
CA LEU A 157 4.37 -1.90 -9.01
C LEU A 157 4.98 -3.00 -8.15
N SER A 158 4.32 -3.38 -7.06
CA SER A 158 4.73 -4.54 -6.26
C SER A 158 4.06 -5.80 -6.77
N GLU A 159 4.86 -6.84 -7.02
CA GLU A 159 4.36 -8.15 -7.47
C GLU A 159 3.81 -8.94 -6.28
N THR A 160 2.68 -9.62 -6.50
CA THR A 160 2.10 -10.48 -5.45
C THR A 160 2.98 -11.70 -5.19
N ASN A 161 3.16 -12.08 -3.93
CA ASN A 161 3.80 -13.32 -3.49
C ASN A 161 5.04 -13.79 -4.31
N PRO A 162 6.13 -12.99 -4.37
CA PRO A 162 7.35 -13.39 -5.07
C PRO A 162 8.01 -14.60 -4.42
N GLY A 163 8.36 -15.58 -5.26
CA GLY A 163 9.19 -16.72 -4.88
C GLY A 163 10.63 -16.30 -4.56
N PRO A 164 11.42 -17.20 -3.94
CA PRO A 164 12.75 -16.86 -3.47
C PRO A 164 13.76 -16.60 -4.61
N GLY A 165 14.55 -15.55 -4.44
CA GLY A 165 15.89 -15.39 -5.04
C GLY A 165 15.97 -14.79 -6.44
N THR A 166 14.94 -14.91 -7.28
CA THR A 166 14.98 -14.38 -8.67
C THR A 166 13.70 -13.76 -9.19
N ASP A 167 12.58 -13.91 -8.47
CA ASP A 167 11.31 -13.33 -8.91
C ASP A 167 11.36 -11.80 -8.83
N PRO A 168 10.74 -11.09 -9.78
CA PRO A 168 10.55 -9.66 -9.62
C PRO A 168 9.70 -9.42 -8.36
N VAL A 169 10.18 -8.50 -7.53
CA VAL A 169 9.46 -8.01 -6.33
C VAL A 169 8.84 -6.65 -6.65
N ILE A 170 9.56 -5.83 -7.41
CA ILE A 170 9.15 -4.50 -7.86
C ILE A 170 9.39 -4.39 -9.36
N VAL A 171 8.36 -4.02 -10.11
CA VAL A 171 8.42 -3.78 -11.56
C VAL A 171 8.31 -2.30 -11.83
N LYS A 172 9.17 -1.79 -12.72
CA LYS A 172 9.02 -0.47 -13.30
C LYS A 172 8.10 -0.56 -14.51
N LEU A 173 6.97 0.15 -14.50
CA LEU A 173 6.10 0.23 -15.67
C LEU A 173 6.76 1.11 -16.73
N THR A 174 6.95 0.57 -17.93
CA THR A 174 7.65 1.24 -19.05
C THR A 174 6.70 1.94 -20.02
N THR A 175 5.42 1.55 -20.05
CA THR A 175 4.35 2.20 -20.83
C THR A 175 3.03 2.03 -20.07
N PRO A 176 2.28 3.10 -19.77
CA PRO A 176 0.89 3.00 -19.28
C PRO A 176 -0.10 2.69 -20.41
#